data_AF-A0A520EJY7-F1
#
_entry.id   AF-A0A520EJY7-F1
#
_cell.length_a   1.000
_cell.length_b   1.000
_cell.length_c   1.000
_cell.angle_alpha   90.00
_cell.angle_beta   90.00
_cell.angle_gamma   90.00
#
_symmetry.space_group_name_H-M   'P 1'
#
loop_
_entity.id
_entity.type
_entity.pdbx_description
1 polymer ?
#
loop_
_entity_poly.entity_id
_entity_poly.type
_entity_poly.pdbx_seq_one_letter_code
_entity_poly.pdbx_strand_id
1 'polypeptide(L)'
;MVGLGPAGRALAHRATALGSTVVSVDPLPRRSWTATYAAWEDELPDWLPRDAVVTRTRRPTAWTTRRHTIDRTYCVLNTSSLQSILGSECGTVLAGRAVDLSPTSVQLDDGSTLKAHVVVDARGTGDSPDLAQQTAYGVVVDPDTAAHALAGEAAVFMDWRRDNGTSPSDTPSFLYGVPLAQDRFLLEETCLVGRPPLPISELATRLHDRLRQRGVTVPSHSDVERVRFAV
;
A
#
# COMPACT_ATOMS: atom_id res chain seq x y z
N MET A 1 16.25 -10.89 10.67
CA MET A 1 15.33 -9.99 9.94
C MET A 1 15.14 -8.72 10.73
N VAL A 2 15.29 -7.54 10.13
CA VAL A 2 15.05 -6.25 10.79
C VAL A 2 13.91 -5.52 10.09
N GLY A 3 12.84 -5.20 10.81
CA GLY A 3 11.59 -4.67 10.26
C GLY A 3 10.57 -5.77 9.94
N LEU A 4 9.34 -5.61 10.43
CA LEU A 4 8.21 -6.55 10.28
C LEU A 4 7.01 -5.95 9.55
N GLY A 5 7.30 -5.10 8.55
CA GLY A 5 6.38 -4.78 7.47
C GLY A 5 6.18 -5.97 6.51
N PRO A 6 5.40 -5.81 5.42
CA PRO A 6 5.09 -6.90 4.49
C PRO A 6 6.33 -7.64 3.95
N ALA A 7 7.35 -6.90 3.51
CA ALA A 7 8.58 -7.50 2.98
C ALA A 7 9.32 -8.34 4.04
N GLY A 8 9.52 -7.78 5.23
CA GLY A 8 10.21 -8.45 6.33
C GLY A 8 9.49 -9.72 6.79
N ARG A 9 8.15 -9.67 6.91
CA ARG A 9 7.37 -10.86 7.26
C ARG A 9 7.34 -11.91 6.16
N ALA A 10 7.18 -11.51 4.91
CA ALA A 10 7.20 -12.44 3.79
C ALA A 10 8.51 -13.22 3.73
N LEU A 11 9.65 -12.53 3.88
CA LEU A 11 10.94 -13.19 3.88
C LEU A 11 11.16 -14.05 5.14
N ALA A 12 10.77 -13.57 6.33
CA ALA A 12 10.86 -14.37 7.56
C ALA A 12 10.06 -15.67 7.46
N HIS A 13 8.79 -15.57 7.05
CA HIS A 13 7.89 -16.71 6.87
C HIS A 13 8.47 -17.73 5.87
N ARG A 14 8.95 -17.26 4.71
CA ARG A 14 9.53 -18.17 3.70
C ARG A 14 10.86 -18.78 4.11
N ALA A 15 11.72 -18.02 4.78
CA ALA A 15 12.98 -18.55 5.31
C ALA A 15 12.73 -19.64 6.37
N THR A 16 11.78 -19.44 7.28
CA THR A 16 11.40 -20.44 8.28
C THR A 16 10.74 -21.66 7.64
N ALA A 17 9.85 -21.48 6.65
CA ALA A 17 9.25 -22.59 5.90
C ALA A 17 10.28 -23.44 5.14
N LEU A 18 11.45 -22.87 4.82
CA LEU A 18 12.59 -23.57 4.21
C LEU A 18 13.58 -24.14 5.24
N GLY A 19 13.25 -24.11 6.55
CA GLY A 19 14.04 -24.69 7.64
C GLY A 19 15.09 -23.77 8.24
N SER A 20 15.09 -22.47 7.91
CA SER A 20 16.02 -21.52 8.54
C SER A 20 15.54 -21.10 9.93
N THR A 21 16.47 -21.01 10.88
CA THR A 21 16.22 -20.37 12.17
C THR A 21 16.22 -18.85 11.97
N VAL A 22 15.06 -18.22 12.13
CA VAL A 22 14.88 -16.79 11.93
C VAL A 22 14.64 -16.10 13.26
N VAL A 23 15.41 -15.03 13.50
CA VAL A 23 15.13 -14.04 14.55
C VAL A 23 14.76 -12.73 13.85
N SER A 24 13.60 -12.19 14.24
CA SER A 24 13.07 -10.95 13.70
C SER A 24 13.00 -9.87 14.77
N VAL A 25 13.39 -8.64 14.43
CA VAL A 25 13.35 -7.48 15.32
C VAL A 25 12.50 -6.39 14.69
N ASP A 26 11.55 -5.87 15.45
CA ASP A 26 10.76 -4.69 15.08
C ASP A 26 10.34 -3.92 16.36
N PRO A 27 10.27 -2.58 16.35
CA PRO A 27 9.82 -1.83 17.52
C PRO A 27 8.36 -2.10 17.90
N LEU A 28 7.51 -2.41 16.92
CA LEU A 28 6.08 -2.61 17.07
C LEU A 28 5.62 -3.90 16.33
N PRO A 29 6.08 -5.09 16.76
CA PRO A 29 5.89 -6.34 16.02
C PRO A 29 4.43 -6.81 15.96
N ARG A 30 3.52 -6.17 16.69
CA ARG A 30 2.08 -6.46 16.70
C ARG A 30 1.23 -5.37 16.04
N ARG A 31 1.84 -4.33 15.47
CA ARG A 31 1.10 -3.23 14.81
C ARG A 31 0.32 -3.79 13.63
N SER A 32 -0.99 -3.55 13.62
CA SER A 32 -1.85 -3.87 12.47
C SER A 32 -1.43 -3.06 11.24
N TRP A 33 -1.43 -3.70 10.08
CA TRP A 33 -1.24 -3.00 8.82
C TRP A 33 -2.55 -2.32 8.41
N THR A 34 -2.47 -1.04 8.07
CA THR A 34 -3.63 -0.22 7.73
C THR A 34 -3.69 0.15 6.26
N ALA A 35 -2.61 -0.06 5.51
CA ALA A 35 -2.56 0.22 4.08
C ALA A 35 -3.34 -0.83 3.28
N THR A 36 -4.01 -0.39 2.23
CA THR A 36 -4.55 -1.26 1.20
C THR A 36 -3.40 -1.83 0.36
N TYR A 37 -3.23 -3.16 0.39
CA TYR A 37 -2.25 -3.84 -0.46
C TYR A 37 -2.93 -4.44 -1.68
N ALA A 38 -2.33 -4.23 -2.84
CA ALA A 38 -2.78 -4.79 -4.10
C ALA A 38 -1.58 -5.30 -4.90
N ALA A 39 -1.84 -6.24 -5.80
CA ALA A 39 -0.83 -6.87 -6.63
C ALA A 39 -1.43 -7.37 -7.94
N TRP A 40 -0.59 -7.58 -8.95
CA TRP A 40 -0.98 -8.33 -10.13
C TRP A 40 -1.08 -9.81 -9.79
N GLU A 41 -2.14 -10.49 -10.25
CA GLU A 41 -2.41 -11.89 -9.89
C GLU A 41 -1.26 -12.83 -10.27
N ASP A 42 -0.63 -12.57 -11.42
CA ASP A 42 0.50 -13.33 -11.97
C ASP A 42 1.85 -13.05 -11.27
N GLU A 43 1.91 -12.06 -10.38
CA GLU A 43 3.07 -11.78 -9.53
C GLU A 43 2.91 -12.35 -8.11
N LEU A 44 1.71 -12.83 -7.75
CA LEU A 44 1.49 -13.48 -6.47
C LEU A 44 2.13 -14.86 -6.45
N PRO A 45 2.83 -15.23 -5.38
CA PRO A 45 3.49 -16.52 -5.33
C PRO A 45 2.48 -17.65 -5.10
N ASP A 46 2.72 -18.81 -5.71
CA ASP A 46 1.81 -19.96 -5.64
C ASP A 46 1.56 -20.50 -4.22
N TRP A 47 2.47 -20.22 -3.27
CA TRP A 47 2.31 -20.63 -1.88
C TRP A 47 1.32 -19.74 -1.11
N LEU A 48 0.98 -18.55 -1.63
CA LEU A 48 0.04 -17.66 -0.97
C LEU A 48 -1.38 -18.21 -1.12
N PRO A 49 -2.10 -18.46 -0.01
CA PRO A 49 -3.47 -18.94 -0.06
C PRO A 49 -4.40 -18.03 -0.87
N ARG A 50 -5.36 -18.63 -1.60
CA ARG A 50 -6.28 -17.88 -2.49
C ARG A 50 -7.18 -16.90 -1.74
N ASP A 51 -7.46 -17.16 -0.46
CA ASP A 51 -8.24 -16.33 0.46
C ASP A 51 -7.47 -15.08 0.95
N ALA A 52 -6.15 -15.01 0.71
CA ALA A 52 -5.39 -13.78 0.89
C ALA A 52 -5.77 -12.68 -0.12
N VAL A 53 -6.57 -13.01 -1.15
CA VAL A 53 -7.11 -12.06 -2.14
C VAL A 53 -8.60 -11.82 -1.87
N VAL A 54 -8.99 -10.57 -1.60
CA VAL A 54 -10.40 -10.19 -1.37
C VAL A 54 -11.13 -9.98 -2.70
N THR A 55 -10.53 -9.19 -3.60
CA THR A 55 -11.18 -8.83 -4.87
C THR A 55 -10.23 -9.06 -6.03
N ARG A 56 -10.82 -9.35 -7.20
CA ARG A 56 -10.11 -9.53 -8.46
C ARG A 56 -10.81 -8.73 -9.54
N THR A 57 -10.10 -7.79 -10.14
CA THR A 57 -10.59 -7.05 -11.28
C THR A 57 -9.80 -7.44 -12.51
N ARG A 58 -10.48 -8.09 -13.46
CA ARG A 58 -9.91 -8.36 -14.77
C ARG A 58 -9.84 -7.07 -15.57
N ARG A 59 -8.71 -6.85 -16.22
CA ARG A 59 -8.54 -5.80 -17.21
C ARG A 59 -8.83 -4.38 -16.67
N PRO A 60 -8.15 -3.93 -15.59
CA PRO A 60 -8.36 -2.59 -15.06
C PRO A 60 -7.98 -1.53 -16.09
N THR A 61 -8.57 -0.34 -15.93
CA THR A 61 -8.41 0.76 -16.88
C THR A 61 -7.38 1.76 -16.39
N ALA A 62 -6.58 2.32 -17.31
CA ALA A 62 -5.76 3.49 -17.07
C ALA A 62 -6.11 4.58 -18.08
N TRP A 63 -6.28 5.81 -17.61
CA TRP A 63 -6.52 6.99 -18.44
C TRP A 63 -5.27 7.87 -18.42
N THR A 64 -4.64 8.02 -19.59
CA THR A 64 -3.52 8.94 -19.81
C THR A 64 -4.01 10.08 -20.72
N THR A 65 -3.37 10.32 -21.86
CA THR A 65 -3.95 11.11 -22.96
C THR A 65 -5.12 10.38 -23.64
N ARG A 66 -5.25 9.06 -23.44
CA ARG A 66 -6.37 8.23 -23.90
C ARG A 66 -6.65 7.09 -22.93
N ARG A 67 -7.75 6.37 -23.17
CA ARG A 67 -8.10 5.16 -22.42
C ARG A 67 -7.19 3.99 -22.79
N HIS A 68 -6.70 3.28 -21.79
CA HIS A 68 -5.96 2.04 -21.91
C HIS A 68 -6.61 0.97 -21.05
N THR A 69 -6.66 -0.25 -21.56
CA THR A 69 -7.05 -1.44 -20.80
C THR A 69 -5.81 -2.28 -20.59
N ILE A 70 -5.51 -2.63 -19.34
CA ILE A 70 -4.33 -3.42 -18.98
C ILE A 70 -4.75 -4.88 -18.98
N ASP A 71 -4.24 -5.72 -19.87
CA ASP A 71 -4.68 -7.13 -19.99
C ASP A 71 -4.07 -8.04 -18.91
N ARG A 72 -4.31 -7.71 -17.64
CA ARG A 72 -3.89 -8.46 -16.45
C ARG A 72 -5.02 -8.44 -15.41
N THR A 73 -5.04 -9.42 -14.51
CA THR A 73 -5.90 -9.39 -13.33
C THR A 73 -5.20 -8.62 -12.21
N TYR A 74 -5.88 -7.63 -11.65
CA TYR A 74 -5.40 -6.88 -10.50
C TYR A 74 -6.19 -7.29 -9.25
N CYS A 75 -5.47 -7.53 -8.17
CA CYS A 75 -6.00 -8.12 -6.94
C CYS A 75 -5.84 -7.14 -5.78
N VAL A 76 -6.90 -6.94 -5.00
CA VAL A 76 -6.77 -6.33 -3.66
C VAL A 76 -6.66 -7.46 -2.64
N LEU A 77 -5.65 -7.37 -1.78
CA LEU A 77 -5.34 -8.38 -0.77
C LEU A 77 -6.11 -8.14 0.51
N ASN A 78 -6.40 -9.22 1.23
CA ASN A 78 -6.93 -9.12 2.59
C ASN A 78 -5.77 -8.79 3.51
N THR A 79 -5.56 -7.50 3.80
CA THR A 79 -4.42 -7.05 4.63
C THR A 79 -4.35 -7.78 5.97
N SER A 80 -5.49 -8.04 6.62
CA SER A 80 -5.54 -8.74 7.90
C SER A 80 -5.17 -10.23 7.78
N SER A 81 -5.72 -10.93 6.79
CA SER A 81 -5.39 -12.34 6.54
C SER A 81 -3.94 -12.48 6.07
N LEU A 82 -3.47 -11.60 5.19
CA LEU A 82 -2.08 -11.57 4.74
C LEU A 82 -1.13 -11.38 5.93
N GLN A 83 -1.41 -10.42 6.81
CA GLN A 83 -0.61 -10.20 8.01
C GLN A 83 -0.63 -11.43 8.94
N SER A 84 -1.77 -12.09 9.08
CA SER A 84 -1.91 -13.31 9.88
C SER A 84 -1.12 -14.48 9.29
N ILE A 85 -1.26 -14.75 7.99
CA ILE A 85 -0.52 -15.79 7.26
C ILE A 85 0.99 -15.56 7.42
N LEU A 86 1.45 -14.34 7.15
CA LEU A 86 2.87 -13.99 7.24
C LEU A 86 3.39 -13.86 8.69
N GLY A 87 2.50 -13.77 9.67
CA GLY A 87 2.83 -13.80 11.09
C GLY A 87 2.93 -15.22 11.65
N SER A 88 2.29 -16.20 11.01
CA SER A 88 2.43 -17.61 11.36
C SER A 88 3.81 -18.14 10.94
N GLU A 89 4.41 -18.98 11.79
CA GLU A 89 5.66 -19.68 11.48
C GLU A 89 6.82 -18.76 11.05
N CYS A 90 6.99 -17.60 11.69
CA CYS A 90 8.03 -16.62 11.34
C CYS A 90 9.27 -16.63 12.26
N GLY A 91 9.46 -17.71 13.02
CA GLY A 91 10.54 -17.87 13.99
C GLY A 91 10.38 -17.02 15.25
N THR A 92 11.49 -16.62 15.86
CA THR A 92 11.50 -15.80 17.08
C THR A 92 11.30 -14.34 16.73
N VAL A 93 10.35 -13.67 17.39
CA VAL A 93 10.09 -12.24 17.20
C VAL A 93 10.44 -11.48 18.48
N LEU A 94 11.27 -10.46 18.35
CA LEU A 94 11.71 -9.58 19.43
C LEU A 94 11.19 -8.16 19.19
N ALA A 95 10.56 -7.60 20.22
CA ALA A 95 10.24 -6.18 20.24
C ALA A 95 11.52 -5.40 20.59
N GLY A 96 11.99 -4.55 19.67
CA GLY A 96 13.20 -3.77 19.87
C GLY A 96 13.54 -2.92 18.65
N ARG A 97 14.38 -1.89 18.83
CA ARG A 97 14.81 -1.03 17.73
C ARG A 97 16.27 -1.33 17.40
N ALA A 98 16.51 -1.76 16.17
CA ALA A 98 17.87 -1.85 15.66
C ALA A 98 18.44 -0.44 15.43
N VAL A 99 19.61 -0.17 16.01
CA VAL A 99 20.33 1.11 15.90
C VAL A 99 21.57 1.01 15.03
N ASP A 100 22.20 -0.16 14.95
CA ASP A 100 23.32 -0.42 14.07
C ASP A 100 23.26 -1.84 13.48
N LEU A 101 23.70 -1.98 12.23
CA LEU A 101 23.63 -3.22 11.46
C LEU A 101 25.00 -3.54 10.84
N SER A 102 25.39 -4.80 10.94
CA SER A 102 26.44 -5.38 10.11
C SER A 102 25.87 -6.57 9.34
N PRO A 103 26.59 -7.13 8.34
CA PRO A 103 26.14 -8.33 7.63
C PRO A 103 25.81 -9.53 8.55
N THR A 104 26.33 -9.55 9.79
CA THR A 104 26.23 -10.68 10.73
C THR A 104 25.79 -10.29 12.15
N SER A 105 25.43 -9.02 12.39
CA SER A 105 24.97 -8.59 13.71
C SER A 105 24.00 -7.42 13.68
N VAL A 106 23.17 -7.36 14.71
CA VAL A 106 22.22 -6.26 14.95
C VAL A 106 22.46 -5.74 16.37
N GLN A 107 22.76 -4.45 16.50
CA GLN A 107 22.76 -3.76 17.80
C GLN A 107 21.38 -3.16 18.05
N LEU A 108 20.85 -3.39 19.25
CA LEU A 108 19.57 -2.83 19.70
C LEU A 108 19.77 -1.59 20.56
N ASP A 109 18.71 -0.78 20.68
CA ASP A 109 18.68 0.45 21.47
C ASP A 109 18.81 0.22 22.99
N ASP A 110 18.52 -0.99 23.46
CA ASP A 110 18.75 -1.42 24.84
C ASP A 110 20.21 -1.83 25.12
N GLY A 111 21.10 -1.73 24.12
CA GLY A 111 22.51 -2.08 24.20
C GLY A 111 22.81 -3.56 23.93
N SER A 112 21.79 -4.41 23.79
CA SER A 112 21.99 -5.81 23.43
C SER A 112 22.45 -5.99 21.98
N THR A 113 23.10 -7.10 21.69
CA THR A 113 23.58 -7.44 20.34
C THR A 113 23.14 -8.85 19.96
N LEU A 114 22.49 -8.95 18.81
CA LEU A 114 22.12 -10.22 18.20
C LEU A 114 23.17 -10.59 17.15
N LYS A 115 23.58 -11.86 17.13
CA LYS A 115 24.48 -12.42 16.11
C LYS A 115 23.71 -13.34 15.17
N ALA A 116 24.04 -13.30 13.89
CA ALA A 116 23.42 -14.13 12.85
C ALA A 116 24.44 -14.44 11.74
N HIS A 117 24.15 -15.44 10.91
CA HIS A 117 24.92 -15.70 9.70
C HIS A 117 24.66 -14.64 8.62
N VAL A 118 23.44 -14.13 8.55
CA VAL A 118 23.00 -13.10 7.62
C VAL A 118 22.02 -12.18 8.32
N VAL A 119 22.22 -10.87 8.14
CA VAL A 119 21.25 -9.83 8.52
C VAL A 119 20.62 -9.29 7.24
N VAL A 120 19.29 -9.28 7.22
CA VAL A 120 18.51 -8.61 6.17
C VAL A 120 17.78 -7.43 6.79
N ASP A 121 18.07 -6.25 6.28
CA ASP A 121 17.35 -5.02 6.60
C ASP A 121 16.13 -4.90 5.69
N ALA A 122 14.96 -5.10 6.27
CA ALA A 122 13.66 -5.00 5.63
C ALA A 122 12.81 -3.89 6.28
N ARG A 123 13.47 -2.90 6.91
CA ARG A 123 12.79 -1.70 7.40
C ARG A 123 12.26 -0.90 6.21
N GLY A 124 11.16 -0.17 6.44
CA GLY A 124 10.69 0.82 5.48
C GLY A 124 11.68 1.98 5.35
N THR A 125 11.55 2.74 4.27
CA THR A 125 12.27 4.00 4.10
C THR A 125 11.92 4.95 5.25
N GLY A 126 12.93 5.64 5.79
CA GLY A 126 12.73 6.64 6.83
C GLY A 126 11.98 7.85 6.29
N ASP A 127 11.23 8.54 7.16
CA ASP A 127 10.62 9.82 6.83
C ASP A 127 11.71 10.90 6.78
N SER A 128 12.09 11.34 5.58
CA SER A 128 12.88 12.54 5.38
C SER A 128 12.18 13.47 4.38
N PRO A 129 12.06 14.77 4.67
CA PRO A 129 11.49 15.75 3.74
C PRO A 129 12.35 15.93 2.48
N ASP A 130 13.61 15.50 2.52
CA ASP A 130 14.52 15.59 1.40
C ASP A 130 14.38 14.43 0.42
N LEU A 131 13.67 13.36 0.79
CA LEU A 131 13.40 12.24 -0.11
C LEU A 131 12.19 12.54 -0.99
N ALA A 132 12.20 11.98 -2.20
CA ALA A 132 10.99 11.93 -3.00
C ALA A 132 9.96 11.05 -2.27
N GLN A 133 8.69 11.45 -2.27
CA GLN A 133 7.65 10.66 -1.58
C GLN A 133 6.43 10.50 -2.46
N GLN A 134 5.79 9.33 -2.32
CA GLN A 134 4.43 9.12 -2.77
C GLN A 134 3.48 9.58 -1.67
N THR A 135 2.39 10.25 -2.05
CA THR A 135 1.33 10.67 -1.14
C THR A 135 -0.04 10.40 -1.74
N ALA A 136 -1.00 10.00 -0.91
CA ALA A 136 -2.37 9.73 -1.35
C ALA A 136 -3.40 10.10 -0.28
N TYR A 137 -4.57 10.50 -0.73
CA TYR A 137 -5.77 10.67 0.08
C TYR A 137 -6.93 9.92 -0.56
N GLY A 138 -7.52 8.99 0.18
CA GLY A 138 -8.61 8.15 -0.30
C GLY A 138 -9.84 8.18 0.60
N VAL A 139 -10.99 7.92 -0.01
CA VAL A 139 -12.27 7.73 0.68
C VAL A 139 -12.86 6.38 0.30
N VAL A 140 -13.50 5.74 1.28
CA VAL A 140 -14.25 4.50 1.04
C VAL A 140 -15.72 4.83 0.86
N VAL A 141 -16.28 4.33 -0.24
CA VAL A 141 -17.69 4.53 -0.63
C VAL A 141 -18.33 3.20 -0.99
N ASP A 142 -19.65 3.21 -1.14
CA ASP A 142 -20.40 2.07 -1.66
C ASP A 142 -20.15 1.87 -3.18
N PRO A 143 -20.44 0.67 -3.72
CA PRO A 143 -20.19 0.35 -5.13
C PRO A 143 -20.95 1.25 -6.13
N ASP A 144 -22.17 1.70 -5.81
CA ASP A 144 -22.95 2.53 -6.72
C ASP A 144 -22.32 3.91 -6.85
N THR A 145 -21.92 4.51 -5.73
CA THR A 145 -21.16 5.77 -5.70
C THR A 145 -19.86 5.66 -6.49
N ALA A 146 -19.11 4.55 -6.32
CA ALA A 146 -17.88 4.31 -7.07
C ALA A 146 -18.12 4.13 -8.58
N ALA A 147 -19.17 3.40 -8.98
CA ALA A 147 -19.50 3.20 -10.39
C ALA A 147 -19.75 4.53 -11.12
N HIS A 148 -20.43 5.48 -10.45
CA HIS A 148 -20.60 6.83 -10.97
C HIS A 148 -19.26 7.57 -11.08
N ALA A 149 -18.44 7.54 -10.01
CA ALA A 149 -17.13 8.20 -10.00
C ALA A 149 -16.17 7.66 -11.07
N LEU A 150 -16.28 6.38 -11.42
CA LEU A 150 -15.40 5.70 -12.37
C LEU A 150 -15.99 5.58 -13.78
N ALA A 151 -17.16 6.20 -14.05
CA ALA A 151 -17.87 6.09 -15.32
C ALA A 151 -18.11 4.63 -15.75
N GLY A 152 -18.45 3.76 -14.79
CA GLY A 152 -18.77 2.34 -15.01
C GLY A 152 -17.55 1.41 -15.10
N GLU A 153 -16.32 1.91 -14.98
CA GLU A 153 -15.13 1.05 -14.94
C GLU A 153 -15.09 0.25 -13.63
N ALA A 154 -14.86 -1.07 -13.72
CA ALA A 154 -14.82 -1.95 -12.55
C ALA A 154 -13.62 -1.68 -11.62
N ALA A 155 -12.53 -1.18 -12.18
CA ALA A 155 -11.40 -0.60 -11.44
C ALA A 155 -10.61 0.32 -12.36
N VAL A 156 -10.01 1.34 -11.77
CA VAL A 156 -9.16 2.30 -12.44
C VAL A 156 -7.80 2.29 -11.76
N PHE A 157 -6.79 1.79 -12.47
CA PHE A 157 -5.42 1.69 -11.97
C PHE A 157 -4.76 3.07 -11.88
N MET A 158 -4.93 3.91 -12.89
CA MET A 158 -4.50 5.31 -12.86
C MET A 158 -5.35 6.16 -13.80
N ASP A 159 -5.98 7.22 -13.29
CA ASP A 159 -6.69 8.21 -14.11
C ASP A 159 -6.09 9.60 -13.97
N TRP A 160 -5.29 9.97 -14.98
CA TRP A 160 -4.54 11.21 -15.08
C TRP A 160 -5.35 12.36 -15.69
N ARG A 161 -6.66 12.17 -15.96
CA ARG A 161 -7.51 13.27 -16.43
C ARG A 161 -7.53 14.38 -15.38
N ARG A 162 -7.58 15.64 -15.83
CA ARG A 162 -7.51 16.84 -14.97
C ARG A 162 -8.89 17.41 -14.64
N ASP A 163 -9.82 16.55 -14.25
CA ASP A 163 -11.10 16.97 -13.67
C ASP A 163 -11.01 17.19 -12.14
N ASN A 164 -9.80 17.32 -11.60
CA ASN A 164 -9.51 17.51 -10.17
C ASN A 164 -9.19 18.97 -9.79
N GLY A 165 -9.56 19.94 -10.64
CA GLY A 165 -9.35 21.37 -10.40
C GLY A 165 -7.94 21.91 -10.68
N THR A 166 -7.01 21.05 -11.13
CA THR A 166 -5.63 21.45 -11.42
C THR A 166 -5.44 22.05 -12.81
N SER A 167 -4.49 22.98 -12.93
CA SER A 167 -3.99 23.51 -14.19
C SER A 167 -2.89 22.63 -14.80
N PRO A 168 -2.56 22.78 -16.09
CA PRO A 168 -1.49 21.99 -16.71
C PRO A 168 -0.09 22.16 -16.11
N SER A 169 0.17 23.30 -15.44
CA SER A 169 1.44 23.60 -14.78
C SER A 169 1.56 23.03 -13.37
N ASP A 170 0.44 22.63 -12.75
CA ASP A 170 0.46 22.08 -11.40
C ASP A 170 1.05 20.67 -11.40
N THR A 171 1.67 20.28 -10.28
CA THR A 171 2.16 18.93 -10.08
C THR A 171 1.02 17.94 -10.30
N PRO A 172 1.19 16.92 -11.16
CA PRO A 172 0.10 16.01 -11.50
C PRO A 172 -0.20 15.04 -10.36
N SER A 173 -1.48 14.65 -10.28
CA SER A 173 -1.99 13.56 -9.45
C SER A 173 -3.02 12.77 -10.27
N PHE A 174 -3.31 11.55 -9.86
CA PHE A 174 -4.26 10.68 -10.55
C PHE A 174 -5.26 10.07 -9.58
N LEU A 175 -6.44 9.73 -10.09
CA LEU A 175 -7.41 8.90 -9.36
C LEU A 175 -7.05 7.42 -9.51
N TYR A 176 -6.92 6.73 -8.39
CA TYR A 176 -6.89 5.29 -8.24
C TYR A 176 -8.23 4.83 -7.68
N GLY A 177 -8.79 3.75 -8.23
CA GLY A 177 -10.10 3.26 -7.83
C GLY A 177 -10.18 1.74 -7.87
N VAL A 178 -10.39 1.09 -6.72
CA VAL A 178 -10.47 -0.37 -6.63
C VAL A 178 -11.52 -0.87 -5.63
N PRO A 179 -12.16 -2.01 -5.90
CA PRO A 179 -13.06 -2.64 -4.94
C PRO A 179 -12.25 -3.24 -3.78
N LEU A 180 -12.62 -2.89 -2.54
CA LEU A 180 -12.01 -3.44 -1.32
C LEU A 180 -12.75 -4.68 -0.81
N ALA A 181 -14.07 -4.73 -1.03
CA ALA A 181 -14.96 -5.85 -0.70
C ALA A 181 -16.22 -5.77 -1.59
N GLN A 182 -17.23 -6.61 -1.33
CA GLN A 182 -18.50 -6.58 -2.08
C GLN A 182 -19.26 -5.24 -1.93
N ASP A 183 -19.13 -4.59 -0.78
CA ASP A 183 -19.87 -3.40 -0.36
C ASP A 183 -18.98 -2.18 -0.13
N ARG A 184 -17.67 -2.29 -0.38
CA ARG A 184 -16.68 -1.23 -0.10
C ARG A 184 -15.77 -1.01 -1.29
N PHE A 185 -15.58 0.25 -1.65
CA PHE A 185 -14.77 0.67 -2.78
C PHE A 185 -13.88 1.85 -2.40
N LEU A 186 -12.59 1.78 -2.73
CA LEU A 186 -11.63 2.86 -2.50
C LEU A 186 -11.58 3.78 -3.72
N LEU A 187 -11.72 5.08 -3.50
CA LEU A 187 -11.41 6.14 -4.46
C LEU A 187 -10.31 7.03 -3.87
N GLU A 188 -9.16 7.11 -4.53
CA GLU A 188 -7.96 7.71 -3.96
C GLU A 188 -7.24 8.62 -4.96
N GLU A 189 -7.04 9.89 -4.59
CA GLU A 189 -6.20 10.80 -5.36
C GLU A 189 -4.75 10.66 -4.90
N THR A 190 -3.87 10.31 -5.83
CA THR A 190 -2.48 9.96 -5.57
C THR A 190 -1.52 10.87 -6.32
N CYS A 191 -0.54 11.42 -5.61
CA CYS A 191 0.68 11.95 -6.21
C CYS A 191 1.71 10.82 -6.28
N LEU A 192 2.02 10.35 -7.49
CA LEU A 192 2.93 9.21 -7.70
C LEU A 192 4.29 9.43 -7.01
N VAL A 193 4.85 10.62 -7.20
CA VAL A 193 6.12 11.02 -6.60
C VAL A 193 6.22 12.53 -6.61
N GLY A 194 6.63 13.11 -5.48
CA GLY A 194 6.88 14.55 -5.35
C GLY A 194 8.11 14.85 -4.49
N ARG A 195 8.82 15.91 -4.85
CA ARG A 195 9.92 16.50 -4.08
C ARG A 195 9.90 18.03 -4.26
N PRO A 196 9.28 18.81 -3.35
CA PRO A 196 8.59 18.36 -2.15
C PRO A 196 7.32 17.54 -2.46
N PRO A 197 6.87 16.66 -1.55
CA PRO A 197 5.65 15.89 -1.75
C PRO A 197 4.40 16.78 -1.70
N LEU A 198 3.38 16.43 -2.50
CA LEU A 198 2.09 17.11 -2.41
C LEU A 198 1.48 16.89 -1.01
N PRO A 199 0.95 17.94 -0.35
CA PRO A 199 0.27 17.79 0.92
C PRO A 199 -0.97 16.90 0.80
N ILE A 200 -1.21 16.04 1.80
CA ILE A 200 -2.42 15.19 1.86
C ILE A 200 -3.70 16.03 1.82
N SER A 201 -3.70 17.24 2.41
CA SER A 201 -4.83 18.16 2.34
C SER A 201 -5.13 18.66 0.92
N GLU A 202 -4.09 18.84 0.11
CA GLU A 202 -4.26 19.22 -1.29
C GLU A 202 -4.84 18.07 -2.11
N LEU A 203 -4.35 16.84 -1.89
CA LEU A 203 -4.92 15.63 -2.51
C LEU A 203 -6.38 15.42 -2.10
N ALA A 204 -6.73 15.72 -0.85
CA ALA A 204 -8.12 15.72 -0.40
C ALA A 204 -8.98 16.71 -1.20
N THR A 205 -8.54 17.96 -1.34
CA THR A 205 -9.26 18.96 -2.15
C THR A 205 -9.44 18.49 -3.59
N ARG A 206 -8.36 18.01 -4.22
CA ARG A 206 -8.36 17.50 -5.60
C ARG A 206 -9.32 16.32 -5.79
N LEU A 207 -9.35 15.38 -4.84
CA LEU A 207 -10.29 14.26 -4.88
C LEU A 207 -11.74 14.75 -4.82
N HIS A 208 -12.06 15.62 -3.87
CA HIS A 208 -13.44 16.12 -3.71
C HIS A 208 -13.88 16.95 -4.92
N ASP A 209 -13.00 17.76 -5.50
CA ASP A 209 -13.28 18.51 -6.72
C ASP A 209 -13.54 17.57 -7.90
N ARG A 210 -12.74 16.51 -8.04
CA ARG A 210 -12.94 15.47 -9.05
C ARG A 210 -14.29 14.77 -8.91
N LEU A 211 -14.59 14.29 -7.72
CA LEU A 211 -15.85 13.60 -7.47
C LEU A 211 -17.05 14.52 -7.72
N ARG A 212 -16.98 15.78 -7.29
CA ARG A 212 -18.02 16.78 -7.55
C ARG A 212 -18.24 17.01 -9.04
N GLN A 213 -17.16 17.15 -9.82
CA GLN A 213 -17.25 17.32 -11.28
C GLN A 213 -17.87 16.09 -11.98
N ARG A 214 -17.74 14.91 -11.37
CA ARG A 214 -18.39 13.66 -11.81
C ARG A 214 -19.78 13.44 -11.22
N GLY A 215 -20.35 14.44 -10.55
CA GLY A 215 -21.69 14.35 -9.95
C GLY A 215 -21.76 13.49 -8.69
N VAL A 216 -20.61 13.17 -8.08
CA VAL A 216 -20.50 12.35 -6.89
C VAL A 216 -20.28 13.23 -5.66
N THR A 217 -21.11 13.03 -4.63
CA THR A 217 -20.93 13.64 -3.31
C THR A 217 -20.48 12.56 -2.34
N VAL A 218 -19.32 12.75 -1.71
CA VAL A 218 -18.80 11.81 -0.71
C VAL A 218 -19.59 11.96 0.59
N PRO A 219 -20.13 10.87 1.15
CA PRO A 219 -20.76 10.92 2.47
C PRO A 219 -19.79 11.41 3.55
N SER A 220 -20.24 12.26 4.46
CA SER A 220 -19.40 12.82 5.53
C SER A 220 -18.86 11.77 6.52
N HIS A 221 -19.45 10.57 6.54
CA HIS A 221 -19.08 9.46 7.41
C HIS A 221 -18.23 8.38 6.70
N SER A 222 -17.77 8.64 5.48
CA SER A 222 -16.88 7.72 4.75
C SER A 222 -15.56 7.51 5.49
N ASP A 223 -15.08 6.26 5.52
CA ASP A 223 -13.72 5.97 5.98
C ASP A 223 -12.70 6.69 5.09
N VAL A 224 -11.59 7.12 5.68
CA VAL A 224 -10.53 7.84 4.96
C VAL A 224 -9.21 7.07 5.07
N GLU A 225 -8.56 6.83 3.93
CA GLU A 225 -7.20 6.32 3.84
C GLU A 225 -6.22 7.47 3.57
N ARG A 226 -5.05 7.42 4.23
CA ARG A 226 -3.99 8.42 4.06
C ARG A 226 -2.68 7.69 3.90
N VAL A 227 -2.00 7.95 2.80
CA VAL A 227 -0.74 7.29 2.46
C VAL A 227 0.35 8.33 2.32
N ARG A 228 1.49 8.06 2.96
CA ARG A 228 2.74 8.79 2.77
C ARG A 228 3.90 7.83 3.02
N PHE A 229 4.81 7.72 2.05
CA PHE A 229 6.06 7.00 2.22
C PHE A 229 7.11 7.52 1.22
N ALA A 230 8.37 7.48 1.62
CA ALA A 230 9.48 7.84 0.73
C ALA A 230 9.75 6.75 -0.31
N VAL A 231 10.10 7.16 -1.53
CA VAL A 231 10.37 6.31 -2.71
C VAL A 231 11.82 6.43 -3.20
#